data_AF-A0A1R4I3Q9-F1
#
_entry.id   AF-A0A1R4I3Q9-F1
#
_cell.length_a   1.000
_cell.length_b   1.000
_cell.length_c   1.000
_cell.angle_alpha   90.00
_cell.angle_beta   90.00
_cell.angle_gamma   90.00
#
_symmetry.space_group_name_H-M   'P 1'
#
loop_
_entity.id
_entity.type
_entity.pdbx_description
1 polymer ?
#
loop_
_entity_poly.entity_id
_entity_poly.type
_entity_poly.pdbx_seq_one_letter_code
_entity_poly.pdbx_strand_id
1 'polypeptide(L)'
;MTPQDRISRLAQQIGDRLQNASQAPEDIQKGVQQVVRGAFDRLELVSREDFDILMDVLQRTRSRVEALERQVAQLEATMEASQPEKHLPVATKAAESAHSHADMDAPAAPKPATSSTLNDDKKSDT
;
A
#
# COMPACT_ATOMS: atom_id res chain seq x y z
N MET A 1 16.67 13.91 9.60
CA MET A 1 16.24 15.03 10.46
C MET A 1 15.04 14.52 11.24
N THR A 2 15.18 14.23 12.53
CA THR A 2 14.13 13.48 13.24
C THR A 2 12.92 14.38 13.50
N PRO A 3 11.69 13.86 13.53
CA PRO A 3 10.50 14.62 13.90
C PRO A 3 10.64 15.32 15.27
N GLN A 4 11.38 14.70 16.18
CA GLN A 4 11.68 15.20 17.52
C GLN A 4 12.43 16.53 17.52
N ASP A 5 13.34 16.71 16.55
CA ASP A 5 14.15 17.93 16.41
C ASP A 5 13.31 19.15 16.04
N ARG A 6 12.22 18.94 15.27
CA ARG A 6 11.33 20.03 14.82
C ARG A 6 10.44 20.52 15.95
N ILE A 7 9.89 19.60 16.74
CA ILE A 7 9.05 19.92 17.90
C ILE A 7 9.89 20.64 18.96
N SER A 8 11.11 20.18 19.21
CA SER A 8 12.01 20.80 20.20
C SER A 8 12.35 22.24 19.84
N ARG A 9 12.64 22.54 18.56
CA ARG A 9 12.87 23.92 18.10
C ARG A 9 11.64 24.80 18.24
N LEU A 10 10.46 24.27 17.91
CA LEU A 10 9.20 24.99 18.07
C LEU A 10 8.90 25.29 19.54
N ALA A 11 9.10 24.31 20.42
CA ALA A 11 8.95 24.49 21.87
C ALA A 11 9.90 25.55 22.42
N GLN A 12 11.17 25.54 21.97
CA GLN A 12 12.16 26.56 22.34
C GLN A 12 11.71 27.96 21.89
N GLN A 13 11.30 28.10 20.62
CA GLN A 13 10.85 29.38 20.06
C GLN A 13 9.58 29.90 20.74
N ILE A 14 8.63 29.03 21.07
CA ILE A 14 7.41 29.40 21.81
C ILE A 14 7.77 29.79 23.24
N GLY A 15 8.65 29.05 23.91
CA GLY A 15 9.15 29.37 25.24
C GLY A 15 9.76 30.76 25.29
N ASP A 16 10.69 31.07 24.39
CA ASP A 16 11.35 32.38 24.30
C ASP A 16 10.34 33.52 24.05
N ARG A 17 9.38 33.32 23.13
CA ARG A 17 8.33 34.30 22.83
C ARG A 17 7.38 34.51 24.02
N LEU A 18 7.03 33.44 24.74
CA LEU A 18 6.16 33.49 25.90
C LEU A 18 6.86 34.12 27.11
N GLN A 19 8.15 33.85 27.34
CA GLN A 19 8.95 34.51 28.37
C GLN A 19 8.97 36.02 28.16
N ASN A 20 9.18 36.45 26.92
CA ASN A 20 9.17 37.87 26.56
C ASN A 20 7.77 38.49 26.73
N ALA A 21 6.71 37.76 26.39
CA ALA A 21 5.33 38.20 26.61
C ALA A 21 4.94 38.24 28.11
N SER A 22 5.55 37.40 28.95
CA SER A 22 5.32 37.37 30.39
C SER A 22 5.95 38.56 31.12
N GLN A 23 6.86 39.30 30.49
CA GLN A 23 7.38 40.56 31.01
C GLN A 23 6.56 41.78 30.53
N ALA A 24 5.54 41.57 29.71
CA ALA A 24 4.63 42.61 29.25
C ALA A 24 3.54 42.90 30.31
N PRO A 25 2.87 44.07 30.25
CA PRO A 25 1.73 44.41 31.10
C PRO A 25 0.64 43.33 31.12
N GLU A 26 -0.05 43.14 32.26
CA GLU A 26 -1.05 42.08 32.47
C GLU A 26 -2.13 42.00 31.37
N ASP A 27 -2.53 43.14 30.81
CA ASP A 27 -3.55 43.19 29.74
C ASP A 27 -3.08 42.52 28.45
N ILE A 28 -1.78 42.64 28.12
CA ILE A 28 -1.17 41.97 26.98
C ILE A 28 -1.04 40.48 27.27
N GLN A 29 -0.68 40.11 28.51
CA GLN A 29 -0.56 38.71 28.92
C GLN A 29 -1.88 37.96 28.77
N LYS A 30 -3.01 38.56 29.17
CA LYS A 30 -4.36 38.00 29.01
C LYS A 30 -4.73 37.79 27.54
N GLY A 31 -4.42 38.77 26.68
CA GLY A 31 -4.65 38.67 25.23
C GLY A 31 -3.83 37.55 24.60
N VAL A 32 -2.55 37.42 24.96
CA VAL A 32 -1.68 36.33 24.49
C VAL A 32 -2.20 34.97 24.94
N GLN A 33 -2.64 34.84 26.20
CA GLN A 33 -3.19 33.59 26.71
C GLN A 33 -4.47 33.16 25.97
N GLN A 34 -5.35 34.11 25.63
CA GLN A 34 -6.56 33.82 24.83
C GLN A 34 -6.21 33.38 23.41
N VAL A 35 -5.24 34.04 22.77
CA VAL A 35 -4.77 33.65 21.42
C VAL A 35 -4.14 32.25 21.45
N VAL A 36 -3.31 31.95 22.46
CA VAL A 36 -2.69 30.62 22.62
C VAL A 36 -3.74 29.54 22.84
N ARG A 37 -4.74 29.80 23.69
CA ARG A 37 -5.83 28.86 23.94
C ARG A 37 -6.66 28.62 22.68
N GLY A 38 -7.03 29.68 21.98
CA GLY A 38 -7.74 29.58 20.70
C GLY A 38 -6.89 28.97 19.57
N ALA A 39 -5.56 29.03 19.65
CA ALA A 39 -4.67 28.32 18.74
C ALA A 39 -4.64 26.82 19.05
N PHE A 40 -4.60 26.40 20.32
CA PHE A 40 -4.72 25.00 20.70
C PHE A 40 -6.05 24.38 20.29
N ASP A 41 -7.15 25.13 20.37
CA ASP A 41 -8.47 24.67 19.91
C ASP A 41 -8.55 24.48 18.38
N ARG A 42 -7.66 25.14 17.61
CA ARG A 42 -7.55 24.98 16.15
C ARG A 42 -6.56 23.89 15.74
N LEU A 43 -5.83 23.32 16.69
CA LEU A 43 -4.95 22.19 16.45
C LEU A 43 -5.74 20.90 16.70
N GLU A 44 -5.58 19.91 15.82
CA GLU A 44 -6.10 18.56 16.00
C GLU A 44 -5.27 17.84 17.08
N LEU A 45 -5.46 18.24 18.33
CA LEU A 45 -4.75 17.68 19.48
C LEU A 45 -5.35 16.31 19.81
N VAL A 46 -4.54 15.27 19.67
CA VAL A 46 -4.86 13.94 20.18
C VAL A 46 -4.26 13.81 21.56
N SER A 47 -5.04 13.31 22.52
CA SER A 47 -4.50 13.08 23.86
C SER A 47 -3.41 12.00 23.80
N ARG A 48 -2.47 12.04 24.74
CA ARG A 48 -1.42 11.02 24.79
C ARG A 48 -2.02 9.63 25.02
N GLU A 49 -3.07 9.55 25.82
CA GLU A 49 -3.81 8.33 26.12
C GLU A 49 -4.43 7.72 24.85
N ASP A 50 -5.08 8.54 24.02
CA ASP A 50 -5.67 8.09 22.75
C ASP A 50 -4.60 7.62 21.76
N PHE A 51 -3.47 8.33 21.70
CA PHE A 51 -2.35 7.91 20.86
C PHE A 51 -1.81 6.54 21.28
N ASP A 52 -1.64 6.31 22.59
CA ASP A 52 -1.17 5.04 23.12
C ASP A 52 -2.17 3.91 22.83
N ILE A 53 -3.48 4.18 22.90
CA ILE A 53 -4.54 3.23 22.51
C ILE A 53 -4.44 2.88 21.03
N LEU A 54 -4.30 3.86 20.15
CA LEU A 54 -4.16 3.63 18.70
C LEU A 54 -2.90 2.81 18.39
N MET A 55 -1.81 3.05 19.12
CA MET A 55 -0.57 2.28 18.99
C MET A 55 -0.78 0.81 19.36
N ASP A 56 -1.47 0.53 20.47
CA ASP A 56 -1.79 -0.83 20.90
C ASP A 56 -2.71 -1.53 19.88
N VAL A 57 -3.75 -0.85 19.38
CA VAL A 57 -4.60 -1.38 18.30
C VAL A 57 -3.79 -1.71 17.06
N LEU A 58 -2.86 -0.85 16.67
CA LEU A 58 -1.97 -1.07 15.52
C LEU A 58 -1.10 -2.32 15.73
N GLN A 59 -0.51 -2.48 16.92
CA GLN A 59 0.31 -3.65 17.26
C GLN A 59 -0.51 -4.95 17.22
N ARG A 60 -1.70 -4.96 17.80
CA ARG A 60 -2.61 -6.11 17.77
C ARG A 60 -3.01 -6.47 16.34
N THR A 61 -3.31 -5.46 15.52
CA THR A 61 -3.67 -5.65 14.11
C THR A 61 -2.51 -6.27 13.33
N ARG A 62 -1.29 -5.76 13.53
CA ARG A 62 -0.09 -6.34 12.92
C ARG A 62 0.11 -7.80 13.32
N SER A 63 0.01 -8.10 14.61
CA SER A 63 0.12 -9.47 15.11
C SER A 63 -0.92 -10.40 14.48
N ARG A 64 -2.17 -9.93 14.35
CA ARG A 64 -3.25 -10.69 13.71
C ARG A 64 -3.01 -10.92 12.22
N VAL A 65 -2.51 -9.92 11.50
CA VAL A 65 -2.14 -10.05 10.08
C VAL A 65 -1.06 -11.11 9.92
N GLU A 66 0.04 -11.03 10.69
CA GLU A 66 1.11 -12.02 10.63
C GLU A 66 0.63 -13.44 10.98
N ALA A 67 -0.34 -13.58 11.90
CA ALA A 67 -0.92 -14.87 12.23
C ALA A 67 -1.76 -15.44 11.07
N LEU A 68 -2.55 -14.59 10.41
CA LEU A 68 -3.35 -14.99 9.25
C LEU A 68 -2.48 -15.33 8.04
N GLU A 69 -1.43 -14.57 7.77
CA GLU A 69 -0.44 -14.87 6.73
C GLU A 69 0.18 -16.26 6.93
N ARG A 70 0.52 -16.62 8.17
CA ARG A 70 1.03 -17.97 8.50
C ARG A 70 -0.02 -19.06 8.27
N GLN A 71 -1.27 -18.81 8.65
CA GLN A 71 -2.35 -19.77 8.44
C GLN A 71 -2.60 -20.01 6.94
N VAL A 72 -2.63 -18.93 6.14
CA VAL A 72 -2.79 -19.02 4.69
C VAL A 72 -1.64 -19.82 4.08
N ALA A 73 -0.39 -19.51 4.42
CA ALA A 73 0.77 -20.25 3.91
C ALA A 73 0.72 -21.75 4.27
N GLN A 74 0.26 -22.09 5.48
CA GLN A 74 0.08 -23.49 5.89
C GLN A 74 -1.02 -24.19 5.08
N LEU A 75 -2.14 -23.50 4.83
CA LEU A 75 -3.23 -24.04 4.02
C LEU A 75 -2.79 -24.24 2.57
N GLU A 76 -2.12 -23.25 1.98
CA GLU A 76 -1.57 -23.33 0.62
C GLU A 76 -0.61 -24.52 0.48
N ALA A 77 0.33 -24.69 1.42
CA ALA A 77 1.24 -25.84 1.43
C ALA A 77 0.51 -27.19 1.58
N THR A 78 -0.56 -27.24 2.39
CA THR A 78 -1.36 -28.46 2.56
C THR A 78 -2.16 -28.79 1.29
N MET A 79 -2.66 -27.78 0.59
CA MET A 79 -3.38 -27.95 -0.68
C MET A 79 -2.45 -28.37 -1.81
N GLU A 80 -1.22 -27.85 -1.86
CA GLU A 80 -0.19 -28.31 -2.79
C GLU A 80 0.21 -29.77 -2.52
N ALA A 81 0.40 -30.13 -1.25
CA ALA A 81 0.72 -31.51 -0.86
C ALA A 81 -0.43 -32.50 -1.11
N SER A 82 -1.68 -32.03 -1.17
CA SER A 82 -2.88 -32.85 -1.39
C SER A 82 -3.28 -32.97 -2.87
N GLN A 83 -2.52 -32.39 -3.80
CA GLN A 83 -2.65 -32.69 -5.24
C GLN A 83 -1.63 -33.76 -5.64
N PRO A 84 -2.02 -35.05 -5.70
CA PRO A 84 -1.20 -36.03 -6.38
C PRO A 84 -1.34 -35.78 -7.89
N GLU A 85 -0.22 -35.53 -8.56
CA GLU A 85 0.02 -36.06 -9.91
C GLU A 85 -1.11 -35.85 -10.94
N LYS A 86 -1.38 -34.61 -11.37
CA LYS A 86 -1.78 -34.41 -12.77
C LYS A 86 -0.51 -34.45 -13.62
N HIS A 87 -0.11 -35.68 -13.92
CA HIS A 87 1.09 -36.06 -14.68
C HIS A 87 1.39 -35.15 -15.87
N LEU A 88 2.64 -34.69 -15.90
CA LEU A 88 3.38 -34.12 -17.02
C LEU A 88 3.39 -35.07 -18.25
N PRO A 89 3.65 -34.52 -19.46
CA PRO A 89 3.51 -35.24 -20.72
C PRO A 89 4.54 -36.37 -20.80
N VAL A 90 4.06 -37.58 -21.11
CA VAL A 90 4.90 -38.70 -21.50
C VAL A 90 5.64 -38.30 -22.78
N ALA A 91 6.92 -37.96 -22.64
CA ALA A 91 7.86 -37.96 -23.75
C ALA A 91 8.12 -39.42 -24.18
N THR A 92 7.21 -39.98 -24.96
CA THR A 92 7.48 -41.20 -25.72
C THR A 92 8.39 -40.81 -26.87
N LYS A 93 9.69 -41.05 -26.73
CA LYS A 93 10.58 -41.17 -27.89
C LYS A 93 11.05 -42.61 -28.03
N ALA A 94 10.70 -43.14 -29.21
CA ALA A 94 11.35 -44.21 -29.97
C ALA A 94 11.08 -45.67 -29.56
N ALA A 95 10.16 -46.27 -30.33
CA ALA A 95 10.07 -47.64 -30.87
C ALA A 95 8.56 -47.96 -30.94
N GLU A 96 7.92 -48.31 -32.05
CA GLU A 96 8.36 -49.04 -33.23
C GLU A 96 7.24 -48.97 -34.28
N SER A 97 7.64 -48.78 -35.53
CA SER A 97 7.07 -49.28 -36.79
C SER A 97 5.55 -49.45 -37.02
N ALA A 98 5.17 -48.98 -38.21
CA ALA A 98 4.06 -49.42 -39.05
C ALA A 98 2.63 -49.11 -38.55
N HIS A 99 2.00 -48.11 -39.18
CA HIS A 99 0.86 -48.34 -40.06
C HIS A 99 0.80 -47.20 -41.08
N SER A 100 1.03 -47.59 -42.34
CA SER A 100 0.70 -46.84 -43.53
C SER A 100 -0.79 -46.51 -43.57
N HIS A 101 -1.14 -45.26 -43.83
CA HIS A 101 -2.30 -44.96 -44.66
C HIS A 101 -2.07 -43.64 -45.40
N ALA A 102 -1.89 -43.77 -46.71
CA ALA A 102 -2.00 -42.70 -47.66
C ALA A 102 -3.49 -42.36 -47.86
N ASP A 103 -3.81 -41.07 -47.92
CA ASP A 103 -4.80 -40.42 -48.80
C ASP A 103 -4.86 -38.93 -48.35
N MET A 104 -4.25 -38.03 -49.10
CA MET A 104 -4.84 -37.27 -50.20
C MET A 104 -5.37 -35.89 -49.77
N ASP A 105 -4.97 -34.92 -50.59
CA ASP A 105 -5.53 -33.57 -50.80
C ASP A 105 -4.97 -32.39 -50.00
N ALA A 106 -4.36 -31.48 -50.76
CA ALA A 106 -4.06 -30.08 -50.46
C ALA A 106 -4.89 -29.24 -51.46
N PRO A 107 -4.86 -27.88 -51.47
CA PRO A 107 -4.47 -26.87 -50.49
C PRO A 107 -5.55 -25.76 -50.34
N ALA A 108 -5.48 -24.87 -49.33
CA ALA A 108 -5.98 -23.49 -49.49
C ALA A 108 -5.62 -22.58 -48.30
N ALA A 109 -4.81 -21.55 -48.56
CA ALA A 109 -4.87 -20.28 -47.84
C ALA A 109 -5.73 -19.31 -48.68
N PRO A 110 -6.38 -18.26 -48.09
CA PRO A 110 -5.67 -16.99 -47.87
C PRO A 110 -6.12 -16.18 -46.63
N LYS A 111 -5.29 -15.18 -46.27
CA LYS A 111 -5.50 -14.09 -45.26
C LYS A 111 -6.51 -13.03 -45.78
N PRO A 112 -6.64 -11.77 -45.26
CA PRO A 112 -6.64 -11.16 -43.91
C PRO A 112 -7.86 -10.20 -43.66
N ALA A 113 -8.18 -9.82 -42.41
CA ALA A 113 -8.94 -8.58 -42.04
C ALA A 113 -8.78 -8.36 -40.52
N THR A 114 -8.17 -7.29 -39.97
CA THR A 114 -8.67 -5.90 -39.74
C THR A 114 -10.11 -5.89 -39.21
N SER A 115 -10.52 -5.24 -38.12
CA SER A 115 -10.06 -4.10 -37.30
C SER A 115 -10.84 -4.19 -35.97
N SER A 116 -10.40 -3.62 -34.84
CA SER A 116 -10.83 -2.29 -34.39
C SER A 116 -10.66 -2.21 -32.86
N THR A 117 -10.56 -0.98 -32.33
CA THR A 117 -10.54 -0.54 -30.91
C THR A 117 -9.11 -0.24 -30.40
N LEU A 118 -8.76 0.94 -29.88
CA LEU A 118 -9.41 2.24 -29.65
C LEU A 118 -8.35 3.13 -28.95
N ASN A 119 -8.28 4.41 -29.30
CA ASN A 119 -7.70 5.54 -28.53
C ASN A 119 -6.17 5.53 -28.28
N ASP A 120 -5.46 6.64 -28.15
CA ASP A 120 -5.79 8.02 -27.79
C ASP A 120 -4.60 8.87 -28.28
N ASP A 121 -4.78 9.85 -29.17
CA ASP A 121 -3.69 10.80 -29.47
C ASP A 121 -4.22 12.24 -29.44
N LYS A 122 -3.84 12.87 -28.34
CA LYS A 122 -4.14 14.21 -27.87
C LYS A 122 -3.55 15.24 -28.82
N LYS A 123 -4.40 15.91 -29.61
CA LYS A 123 -4.02 17.13 -30.32
C LYS A 123 -5.15 18.15 -30.32
N SER A 124 -4.99 19.19 -29.51
CA SER A 124 -5.56 20.51 -29.79
C SER A 124 -4.82 21.54 -28.94
N ASP A 125 -3.78 22.06 -29.54
CA ASP A 125 -3.27 23.42 -29.35
C ASP A 125 -4.28 24.37 -30.03
N THR A 126 -4.75 25.41 -29.35
CA THR A 126 -5.11 26.76 -29.85
C THR A 126 -5.52 27.62 -28.66
#